data_AF-A0A1S2QIH4-F1
#
_entry.id   AF-A0A1S2QIH4-F1
#
_cell.length_a   1.000
_cell.length_b   1.000
_cell.length_c   1.000
_cell.angle_alpha   90.00
_cell.angle_beta   90.00
_cell.angle_gamma   90.00
#
_symmetry.space_group_name_H-M   'P 1'
#
loop_
_entity.id
_entity.type
_entity.pdbx_description
1 polymer ?
#
loop_
_entity_poly.entity_id
_entity_poly.type
_entity_poly.pdbx_seq_one_letter_code
_entity_poly.pdbx_strand_id
1 'polypeptide(L)'
;MGIQIDVVVGHPVDDEMERVLGLAEAVDGPVTVTFLWEGRGDAERAVLVPAATLARWEHWAPTAYPAADAGAEDRAVAEEPELAHPAEFGAFTLFRRRVGGRTAVARHGAVVAELLDPDEAHWLQEQARSVRQGFMDPEQKAAFEEFLARQASPDAR
;
A
#
# COMPACT_ATOMS: atom_id res chain seq x y z
N MET A 1 -2.78 -5.26 -13.58
CA MET A 1 -2.40 -6.65 -13.28
C MET A 1 -1.12 -6.54 -12.49
N GLY A 2 -1.19 -6.72 -11.18
CA GLY A 2 -0.03 -6.70 -10.29
C GLY A 2 0.17 -8.10 -9.74
N ILE A 3 1.41 -8.54 -9.59
CA ILE A 3 1.72 -9.73 -8.82
C ILE A 3 1.50 -9.31 -7.37
N GLN A 4 0.53 -9.92 -6.68
CA GLN A 4 0.43 -9.76 -5.23
C GLN A 4 1.41 -10.75 -4.61
N ILE A 5 2.42 -10.20 -3.93
CA ILE A 5 3.36 -10.97 -3.14
C ILE A 5 3.04 -10.70 -1.69
N ASP A 6 2.75 -11.75 -0.94
CA ASP A 6 2.57 -11.68 0.51
C ASP A 6 3.90 -12.02 1.18
N VAL A 7 4.48 -11.06 1.90
CA VAL A 7 5.75 -11.23 2.63
C VAL A 7 5.49 -11.11 4.12
N VAL A 8 5.97 -12.08 4.90
CA VAL A 8 5.96 -12.02 6.36
C VAL A 8 7.36 -11.67 6.85
N VAL A 9 7.45 -10.64 7.68
CA VAL A 9 8.71 -10.07 8.18
C VAL A 9 8.76 -10.29 9.69
N GLY A 10 9.66 -11.15 10.12
CA GLY A 10 9.79 -11.60 11.50
C GLY A 10 10.82 -10.78 12.26
N HIS A 11 10.35 -9.79 13.01
CA HIS A 11 11.18 -8.83 13.76
C HIS A 11 12.03 -8.00 12.79
N PRO A 12 11.41 -7.03 12.10
CA PRO A 12 12.06 -6.25 11.05
C PRO A 12 13.31 -5.55 11.57
N VAL A 13 14.46 -6.20 11.37
CA VAL A 13 15.80 -5.66 11.54
C VAL A 13 16.34 -5.29 10.15
N ASP A 14 17.37 -4.45 10.13
CA ASP A 14 17.80 -3.72 8.93
C ASP A 14 17.87 -4.56 7.65
N ASP A 15 18.52 -5.72 7.70
CA ASP A 15 18.70 -6.62 6.54
C ASP A 15 17.39 -7.24 6.02
N GLU A 16 16.39 -7.42 6.88
CA GLU A 16 15.09 -7.97 6.48
C GLU A 16 14.25 -6.91 5.80
N MET A 17 14.25 -5.69 6.34
CA MET A 17 13.60 -4.53 5.73
C MET A 17 14.21 -4.21 4.37
N GLU A 18 15.54 -4.15 4.26
CA GLU A 18 16.22 -3.90 2.99
C GLU A 18 15.84 -4.92 1.91
N ARG A 19 15.72 -6.20 2.27
CA ARG A 19 15.31 -7.27 1.34
C ARG A 19 13.87 -7.11 0.85
N VAL A 20 12.94 -6.77 1.74
CA VAL A 20 11.52 -6.55 1.38
C VAL A 20 11.38 -5.34 0.46
N LEU A 21 12.07 -4.24 0.80
CA LEU A 21 12.06 -3.02 0.00
C LEU A 21 12.70 -3.24 -1.37
N GLY A 22 13.82 -3.96 -1.44
CA GLY A 22 14.47 -4.36 -2.69
C GLY A 22 13.61 -5.29 -3.55
N LEU A 23 12.87 -6.21 -2.94
CA LEU A 23 11.92 -7.07 -3.66
C LEU A 23 10.79 -6.26 -4.30
N ALA A 24 10.19 -5.34 -3.54
CA ALA A 24 9.10 -4.52 -4.06
C ALA A 24 9.55 -3.59 -5.19
N GLU A 25 10.77 -3.06 -5.11
CA GLU A 25 11.38 -2.31 -6.21
C GLU A 25 11.55 -3.18 -7.47
N ALA A 26 11.96 -4.44 -7.32
CA ALA A 26 12.17 -5.35 -8.44
C ALA A 26 10.87 -5.84 -9.13
N VAL A 27 9.76 -5.89 -8.39
CA VAL A 27 8.48 -6.45 -8.86
C VAL A 27 7.65 -5.41 -9.64
N ASP A 28 7.97 -4.12 -9.51
CA ASP A 28 7.24 -2.99 -10.12
C ASP A 28 5.71 -3.07 -9.92
N GLY A 29 5.30 -3.60 -8.77
CA GLY A 29 3.91 -3.82 -8.41
C GLY A 29 3.68 -3.75 -6.90
N PRO A 30 2.42 -3.61 -6.44
CA PRO A 30 2.11 -3.59 -5.02
C PRO A 30 2.48 -4.90 -4.33
N VAL A 31 3.12 -4.81 -3.17
CA VAL A 31 3.51 -5.96 -2.34
C VAL A 31 2.82 -5.84 -0.99
N THR A 32 2.09 -6.88 -0.58
CA THR A 32 1.49 -6.94 0.75
C THR A 32 2.54 -7.43 1.73
N VAL A 33 2.79 -6.66 2.78
CA VAL A 33 3.78 -6.96 3.81
C VAL A 33 3.08 -7.10 5.14
N THR A 34 3.42 -8.15 5.89
CA THR A 34 2.95 -8.38 7.25
C THR A 34 4.15 -8.36 8.20
N PHE A 35 4.21 -7.35 9.06
CA PHE A 35 5.24 -7.18 10.07
C PHE A 35 4.85 -7.86 11.38
N LEU A 36 5.73 -8.72 11.89
CA LEU A 36 5.62 -9.34 13.21
C LEU A 36 6.61 -8.67 14.16
N TRP A 37 6.13 -7.70 14.93
CA TRP A 37 6.93 -6.97 15.91
C TRP A 37 7.10 -7.76 17.20
N GLU A 38 8.33 -7.84 17.71
CA GLU A 38 8.62 -8.48 19.00
C GLU A 38 7.92 -7.71 20.14
N GLY A 39 7.07 -8.38 20.93
CA GLY A 39 6.33 -7.76 22.05
C GLY A 39 5.02 -7.05 21.69
N ARG A 40 4.63 -6.97 20.41
CA ARG A 40 3.30 -6.50 19.97
C ARG A 40 2.45 -7.73 19.63
N GLY A 41 1.28 -7.87 20.27
CA GLY A 41 0.42 -9.06 20.13
C GLY A 41 -0.18 -9.26 18.74
N ASP A 42 -0.23 -8.20 17.92
CA ASP A 42 -0.88 -8.22 16.60
C ASP A 42 0.12 -7.91 15.48
N ALA A 43 0.02 -8.69 14.41
CA ALA A 43 0.76 -8.48 13.16
C ALA A 43 0.27 -7.21 12.46
N GLU A 44 1.19 -6.34 12.04
CA GLU A 44 0.86 -5.13 11.30
C GLU A 44 0.92 -5.41 9.81
N ARG A 45 -0.21 -5.26 9.11
CA ARG A 45 -0.29 -5.46 7.65
C ARG A 45 -0.25 -4.11 6.95
N ALA A 46 0.58 -4.00 5.93
CA ALA A 46 0.69 -2.84 5.05
C ALA A 46 0.84 -3.27 3.59
N VAL A 47 0.60 -2.36 2.67
CA VAL A 47 0.87 -2.58 1.24
C VAL A 47 1.93 -1.59 0.78
N LEU A 48 3.06 -2.11 0.31
CA LEU A 48 4.12 -1.33 -0.29
C LEU A 48 3.79 -1.10 -1.76
N VAL A 49 3.49 0.14 -2.13
CA VAL A 49 3.09 0.53 -3.48
C VAL A 49 4.20 1.35 -4.12
N PRO A 50 4.74 0.95 -5.29
CA PRO A 50 5.72 1.75 -6.02
C PRO A 50 5.18 3.16 -6.31
N ALA A 51 6.02 4.18 -6.18
CA ALA A 51 5.61 5.58 -6.30
C ALA A 51 4.95 5.90 -7.64
N ALA A 52 5.45 5.33 -8.74
CA ALA A 52 4.85 5.50 -10.07
C ALA A 52 3.46 4.84 -10.18
N THR A 53 3.27 3.71 -9.51
CA THR A 53 1.98 3.01 -9.44
C THR A 53 0.99 3.80 -8.59
N LEU A 54 1.43 4.28 -7.42
CA LEU A 54 0.61 5.10 -6.53
C LEU A 54 0.17 6.41 -7.21
N ALA A 55 1.10 7.14 -7.84
CA ALA A 55 0.79 8.35 -8.57
C ALA A 55 -0.25 8.12 -9.68
N ARG A 56 -0.20 6.96 -10.35
CA ARG A 56 -1.21 6.58 -11.33
C ARG A 56 -2.57 6.32 -10.68
N TRP A 57 -2.62 5.66 -9.52
CA TRP A 57 -3.88 5.44 -8.82
C TRP A 57 -4.50 6.76 -8.39
N GLU A 58 -3.73 7.63 -7.73
CA GLU A 58 -4.19 8.93 -7.25
C GLU A 58 -4.65 9.85 -8.38
N HIS A 59 -3.97 9.81 -9.54
CA HIS A 59 -4.42 10.55 -10.72
C HIS A 59 -5.85 10.18 -11.14
N TRP A 60 -6.24 8.91 -11.00
CA TRP A 60 -7.56 8.41 -11.37
C TRP A 60 -8.53 8.25 -10.19
N ALA A 61 -8.08 8.48 -8.96
CA ALA A 61 -8.88 8.45 -7.74
C ALA A 61 -8.98 9.88 -7.17
N PRO A 62 -9.79 10.77 -7.78
CA PRO A 62 -9.81 12.20 -7.45
C PRO A 62 -10.40 12.52 -6.07
N THR A 63 -11.09 11.56 -5.45
CA THR A 63 -11.65 11.69 -4.11
C THR A 63 -10.60 11.27 -3.07
N ALA A 64 -10.61 11.89 -1.90
CA ALA A 64 -9.82 11.38 -0.79
C ALA A 64 -10.39 10.03 -0.33
N TYR A 65 -9.51 9.09 0.05
CA TYR A 65 -9.94 7.89 0.75
C TYR A 65 -10.75 8.33 1.97
N PRO A 66 -12.02 7.91 2.12
CA PRO A 66 -12.77 8.23 3.31
C PRO A 66 -12.01 7.59 4.47
N ALA A 67 -11.43 8.40 5.34
CA ALA A 67 -10.92 7.90 6.61
C ALA A 67 -12.08 7.09 7.19
N ALA A 68 -11.92 5.77 7.33
CA ALA A 68 -12.91 4.97 8.02
C ALA A 68 -13.23 5.72 9.31
N ASP A 69 -14.52 5.93 9.59
CA ASP A 69 -14.99 6.46 10.88
C ASP A 69 -14.46 5.52 11.97
N ALA A 70 -13.21 5.72 12.36
CA ALA A 70 -12.65 5.23 13.59
C ALA A 70 -13.49 5.95 14.63
N GLY A 71 -14.41 5.20 15.25
CA GLY A 71 -15.27 5.68 16.31
C GLY A 71 -14.50 6.63 17.21
N ALA A 72 -14.72 7.92 17.01
CA ALA A 72 -14.25 8.98 17.86
C ALA A 72 -15.18 9.05 19.08
N GLU A 73 -15.36 7.91 19.74
CA GLU A 73 -15.78 7.88 21.12
C GLU A 73 -14.54 7.51 21.95
N ASP A 74 -13.92 8.57 22.46
CA ASP A 74 -13.18 8.58 23.70
C ASP A 74 -11.96 7.64 23.79
N ARG A 75 -10.99 7.84 22.89
CA ARG A 75 -9.59 7.62 23.26
C ARG A 75 -8.95 8.96 23.51
N ALA A 76 -8.51 9.10 24.76
CA ALA A 76 -7.76 10.19 25.36
C ALA A 76 -6.89 10.96 24.37
N VAL A 77 -6.65 12.23 24.73
CA VAL A 77 -5.51 13.05 24.27
C VAL A 77 -4.21 12.24 24.45
N ALA A 78 -3.96 11.32 23.52
CA ALA A 78 -2.80 10.47 23.46
C ALA A 78 -1.88 11.17 22.48
N GLU A 79 -0.88 11.83 23.06
CA GLU A 79 0.40 12.29 22.51
C GLU A 79 0.38 12.65 21.01
N GLU A 80 0.75 13.90 20.68
CA GLU A 80 1.13 14.24 19.31
C GLU A 80 2.03 13.11 18.78
N PRO A 81 1.64 12.41 17.68
CA PRO A 81 2.42 11.29 17.19
C PRO A 81 3.83 11.80 16.95
N GLU A 82 4.77 11.27 17.73
CA GLU A 82 6.17 11.67 17.73
C GLU A 82 6.62 11.71 16.27
N LEU A 83 7.23 12.81 15.84
CA LEU A 83 7.80 12.91 14.50
C LEU A 83 8.85 11.81 14.42
N ALA A 84 8.48 10.65 13.89
CA ALA A 84 9.40 9.54 13.80
C ALA A 84 10.55 10.02 12.91
N HIS A 85 11.74 10.13 13.51
CA HIS A 85 12.95 10.43 12.78
C HIS A 85 13.05 9.46 11.60
N PRO A 86 13.58 9.90 10.44
CA PRO A 86 13.80 9.03 9.31
C PRO A 86 14.57 7.78 9.77
N ALA A 87 14.05 6.60 9.44
CA ALA A 87 14.67 5.32 9.78
C ALA A 87 15.43 4.78 8.57
N GLU A 88 16.73 4.59 8.72
CA GLU A 88 17.61 4.10 7.65
C GLU A 88 17.70 2.57 7.69
N PHE A 89 17.55 1.94 6.52
CA PHE A 89 17.59 0.49 6.32
C PHE A 89 18.42 0.20 5.07
N GLY A 90 19.74 0.05 5.25
CA GLY A 90 20.68 -0.12 4.15
C GLY A 90 20.61 1.04 3.15
N ALA A 91 20.25 0.76 1.89
CA ALA A 91 20.08 1.78 0.85
C ALA A 91 18.80 2.62 0.97
N PHE A 92 17.88 2.25 1.87
CA PHE A 92 16.56 2.84 1.98
C PHE A 92 16.39 3.72 3.23
N THR A 93 15.48 4.68 3.15
CA THR A 93 15.10 5.53 4.28
C THR A 93 13.58 5.63 4.36
N LEU A 94 13.01 5.33 5.53
CA LEU A 94 11.58 5.41 5.80
C LEU A 94 11.23 6.73 6.47
N PHE A 95 10.28 7.45 5.89
CA PHE A 95 9.74 8.71 6.41
C PHE A 95 8.28 8.51 6.80
N ARG A 96 8.00 8.41 8.10
CA ARG A 96 6.62 8.32 8.60
C ARG A 96 5.95 9.69 8.51
N ARG A 97 4.88 9.83 7.74
CA ARG A 97 4.18 11.12 7.62
C ARG A 97 3.28 11.36 8.83
N ARG A 98 3.25 12.61 9.30
CA ARG A 98 2.34 13.07 10.37
C ARG A 98 0.87 12.97 9.97
N VAL A 99 0.57 13.15 8.69
CA VAL A 99 -0.80 13.24 8.15
C VAL A 99 -1.02 12.07 7.20
N GLY A 100 -2.14 11.36 7.38
CA GLY A 100 -2.57 10.28 6.48
C GLY A 100 -1.96 8.91 6.76
N GLY A 101 -1.13 8.74 7.79
CA GLY A 101 -0.66 7.42 8.26
C GLY A 101 0.33 6.69 7.34
N ARG A 102 0.51 7.13 6.09
CA ARG A 102 1.44 6.54 5.12
C ARG A 102 2.90 6.73 5.51
N THR A 103 3.74 5.77 5.12
CA THR A 103 5.20 5.86 5.28
C THR A 103 5.87 5.89 3.91
N ALA A 104 6.60 6.96 3.60
CA ALA A 104 7.34 7.05 2.35
C ALA A 104 8.67 6.30 2.45
N VAL A 105 9.00 5.54 1.42
CA VAL A 105 10.27 4.82 1.28
C VAL A 105 11.10 5.55 0.23
N ALA A 106 12.25 6.07 0.63
CA ALA A 106 13.19 6.72 -0.26
C ALA A 106 14.45 5.88 -0.48
N ARG A 107 15.05 6.01 -1.66
CA ARG A 107 16.36 5.48 -2.01
C ARG A 107 17.13 6.57 -2.74
N HIS A 108 18.37 6.84 -2.33
CA HIS A 108 19.20 7.91 -2.91
C HIS A 108 18.49 9.29 -2.99
N GLY A 109 17.65 9.61 -1.98
CA GLY A 109 16.91 10.87 -1.91
C GLY A 109 15.63 10.95 -2.77
N ALA A 110 15.29 9.91 -3.52
CA ALA A 110 14.03 9.83 -4.28
C ALA A 110 13.05 8.88 -3.60
N VAL A 111 11.77 9.26 -3.50
CA VAL A 111 10.70 8.37 -3.01
C VAL A 111 10.45 7.30 -4.08
N VAL A 112 10.71 6.04 -3.73
CA VAL A 112 10.56 4.89 -4.63
C VAL A 112 9.25 4.15 -4.40
N ALA A 113 8.70 4.21 -3.18
CA ALA A 113 7.44 3.57 -2.82
C ALA A 113 6.81 4.25 -1.58
N GLU A 114 5.55 3.94 -1.30
CA GLU A 114 4.91 4.25 -0.03
C GLU A 114 4.27 2.99 0.57
N LEU A 115 4.35 2.85 1.89
CA LEU A 115 3.58 1.89 2.68
C LEU A 115 2.23 2.51 3.01
N LEU A 116 1.16 1.84 2.56
CA LEU A 116 -0.22 2.22 2.78
C LEU A 116 -0.93 1.20 3.67
N ASP A 117 -2.01 1.65 4.28
CA ASP A 117 -3.01 0.74 4.85
C ASP A 117 -3.61 -0.15 3.73
N PRO A 118 -3.85 -1.46 3.96
CA PRO A 118 -4.39 -2.35 2.94
C PRO A 118 -5.75 -1.92 2.38
N ASP A 119 -6.63 -1.37 3.21
CA ASP A 119 -7.96 -0.93 2.78
C ASP A 119 -7.85 0.35 1.94
N GLU A 120 -6.95 1.26 2.32
CA GLU A 120 -6.63 2.43 1.51
C GLU A 120 -6.06 2.04 0.13
N ALA A 121 -5.08 1.13 0.10
CA ALA A 121 -4.46 0.66 -1.14
C ALA A 121 -5.48 -0.03 -2.06
N HIS A 122 -6.33 -0.89 -1.48
CA HIS A 122 -7.41 -1.55 -2.22
C HIS A 122 -8.39 -0.52 -2.80
N TRP A 123 -8.85 0.43 -1.99
CA TRP A 123 -9.77 1.46 -2.42
C TRP A 123 -9.19 2.34 -3.55
N LEU A 124 -7.94 2.77 -3.44
CA LEU A 124 -7.27 3.56 -4.48
C LEU A 124 -7.19 2.81 -5.80
N GLN A 125 -6.81 1.53 -5.74
CA GLN A 125 -6.73 0.68 -6.92
C GLN A 125 -8.11 0.52 -7.59
N GLU A 126 -9.16 0.30 -6.79
CA GLU A 126 -10.53 0.13 -7.25
C GLU A 126 -11.11 1.42 -7.84
N GLN A 127 -10.94 2.57 -7.18
CA GLN A 127 -11.38 3.87 -7.70
C GLN A 127 -10.67 4.20 -9.01
N ALA A 128 -9.34 4.04 -9.03
CA ALA A 128 -8.56 4.28 -10.24
C ALA A 128 -9.02 3.39 -11.40
N ARG A 129 -9.45 2.15 -11.13
CA ARG A 129 -10.00 1.25 -12.14
C ARG A 129 -11.39 1.70 -12.59
N SER A 130 -12.30 1.95 -11.65
CA SER A 130 -13.69 2.35 -11.91
C SER A 130 -13.78 3.64 -12.72
N VAL A 131 -13.02 4.66 -12.34
CA VAL A 131 -12.99 5.94 -13.07
C VAL A 131 -12.48 5.76 -14.50
N ARG A 132 -11.42 4.97 -14.71
CA ARG A 132 -10.92 4.66 -16.05
C ARG A 132 -11.94 3.91 -16.90
N GLN A 133 -12.68 2.95 -16.31
CA GLN A 133 -13.77 2.26 -17.00
C GLN A 133 -14.93 3.18 -17.34
N GLY A 134 -15.14 4.26 -16.59
CA GLY A 134 -16.15 5.29 -16.91
C GLY A 134 -15.92 5.99 -18.26
N PHE A 135 -14.69 5.95 -18.79
CA PHE A 135 -14.37 6.48 -20.13
C PHE A 135 -14.48 5.44 -21.26
N MET A 136 -14.78 4.17 -20.94
CA MET A 136 -14.95 3.12 -21.94
C MET A 136 -16.38 3.09 -22.48
N ASP A 137 -16.56 2.68 -23.72
CA ASP A 137 -17.88 2.40 -24.26
C ASP A 137 -18.53 1.23 -23.48
N PRO A 138 -19.87 1.16 -23.33
CA PRO A 138 -20.53 0.12 -22.54
C PRO A 138 -20.15 -1.32 -22.92
N GLU A 139 -19.94 -1.58 -24.21
CA GLU A 139 -19.51 -2.89 -24.72
C GLU A 139 -18.07 -3.22 -24.29
N GLN A 140 -17.16 -2.24 -24.33
CA GLN A 140 -15.78 -2.39 -23.87
C GLN A 140 -15.72 -2.62 -22.35
N LYS A 141 -16.55 -1.89 -21.60
CA LYS A 141 -16.67 -2.06 -20.15
C LYS A 141 -17.12 -3.47 -19.79
N ALA A 142 -18.18 -3.98 -20.44
CA ALA A 142 -18.69 -5.34 -20.20
C ALA A 142 -17.64 -6.42 -20.53
N ALA A 143 -16.95 -6.29 -21.67
CA ALA A 143 -15.89 -7.22 -22.05
C ALA A 143 -14.72 -7.22 -21.04
N PHE A 144 -14.38 -6.05 -20.49
CA PHE A 144 -13.35 -5.92 -19.48
C PHE A 144 -13.78 -6.51 -18.12
N GLU A 145 -15.02 -6.31 -17.69
CA GLU A 145 -15.57 -6.93 -16.48
C GLU A 145 -15.60 -8.46 -16.59
N GLU A 146 -16.01 -8.99 -17.74
CA GLU A 146 -15.98 -10.43 -18.00
C GLU A 146 -14.56 -11.00 -17.99
N PHE A 147 -13.60 -10.27 -18.58
CA PHE A 147 -12.18 -10.63 -18.51
C PHE A 147 -11.68 -10.70 -17.07
N LEU A 148 -12.04 -9.73 -16.22
CA LEU A 148 -11.67 -9.72 -14.80
C LEU A 148 -12.33 -10.88 -14.03
N ALA A 149 -13.61 -11.15 -14.27
CA ALA A 149 -14.33 -12.24 -13.61
C ALA A 149 -13.68 -13.61 -13.87
N ARG A 150 -13.11 -13.82 -15.07
CA ARG A 150 -12.36 -15.04 -15.39
C ARG A 150 -10.99 -15.13 -14.69
N GLN A 151 -10.39 -13.99 -14.34
CA GLN A 151 -9.11 -13.95 -13.62
C GLN A 151 -9.28 -14.15 -12.10
N ALA A 152 -10.41 -13.74 -11.53
CA ALA A 152 -10.73 -13.91 -10.11
C ALA A 152 -11.05 -15.36 -9.71
N SER A 153 -11.00 -16.30 -10.65
CA SER A 153 -11.15 -17.74 -10.41
C SER A 153 -9.80 -18.48 -10.57
N PRO A 154 -8.78 -18.24 -9.74
CA PRO A 154 -7.59 -19.08 -9.70
C PRO A 154 -7.74 -20.24 -8.70
N ASP A 155 -8.93 -20.83 -8.57
CA ASP A 155 -9.16 -22.07 -7.80
C ASP A 155 -10.20 -22.94 -8.52
N ALA A 156 -9.70 -23.66 -9.53
CA ALA A 156 -10.34 -24.86 -10.06
C ALA A 156 -9.25 -25.77 -10.64
N ARG A 157 -8.32 -26.21 -9.80
CA ARG A 157 -7.53 -27.45 -10.01
C ARG A 157 -6.80 -27.89 -8.75
#